data_AF-A0A3A0BL92-F1
#
_entry.id   AF-A0A3A0BL92-F1
#
_cell.length_a   1.000
_cell.length_b   1.000
_cell.length_c   1.000
_cell.angle_alpha   90.00
_cell.angle_beta   90.00
_cell.angle_gamma   90.00
#
_symmetry.space_group_name_H-M   'P 1'
#
loop_
_entity.id
_entity.type
_entity.pdbx_description
1 polymer ?
#
loop_
_entity_poly.entity_id
_entity_poly.type
_entity_poly.pdbx_seq_one_letter_code
_entity_poly.pdbx_strand_id
1 'polypeptide(L)'
;MSKRPLAELTAVERVALQASPFQPLYSPREKINTIVVANFPALGKLAAMRFIEWVQHNPGGVISLPTGKTPEHFIDFIAHRQNAGTLHQMGDLSAGELDAARGAK
;
A
#
# COMPACT_ATOMS: atom_id res chain seq x y z
N MET A 1 -6.19 6.80 20.44
CA MET A 1 -5.53 5.84 19.53
C MET A 1 -6.47 4.67 19.30
N SER A 2 -7.19 4.66 18.17
CA SER A 2 -8.16 3.61 17.85
C SER A 2 -7.42 2.32 17.51
N LYS A 3 -7.56 1.28 18.33
CA LYS A 3 -7.09 -0.07 17.99
C LYS A 3 -7.97 -0.56 16.85
N ARG A 4 -7.49 -0.56 15.61
CA ARG A 4 -8.23 -1.16 14.49
C ARG A 4 -8.51 -2.62 14.83
N PRO A 5 -9.77 -3.07 14.85
CA PRO A 5 -10.06 -4.49 14.92
C PRO A 5 -9.46 -5.19 13.70
N LEU A 6 -9.12 -6.47 13.86
CA LEU A 6 -8.40 -7.33 12.90
C LEU A 6 -9.08 -7.44 11.51
N ALA A 7 -10.30 -6.91 11.36
CA ALA A 7 -11.20 -7.10 10.22
C ALA A 7 -11.07 -6.09 9.07
N GLU A 8 -10.25 -5.04 9.17
CA GLU A 8 -10.16 -4.03 8.09
C GLU A 8 -8.74 -3.93 7.51
N LEU A 9 -8.40 -4.90 6.67
CA LEU A 9 -7.31 -4.73 5.70
C LEU A 9 -7.67 -3.56 4.77
N THR A 10 -6.72 -2.68 4.48
CA THR A 10 -6.94 -1.60 3.52
C THR A 10 -7.02 -2.13 2.08
N ALA A 11 -7.35 -1.26 1.13
CA ALA A 11 -7.41 -1.65 -0.27
C ALA A 11 -6.06 -2.19 -0.76
N VAL A 12 -4.96 -1.51 -0.39
CA VAL A 12 -3.61 -1.95 -0.74
C VAL A 12 -3.26 -3.30 -0.09
N GLU A 13 -3.62 -3.52 1.17
CA GLU A 13 -3.38 -4.81 1.84
C GLU A 13 -4.17 -5.95 1.21
N ARG A 14 -5.43 -5.73 0.83
CA ARG A 14 -6.25 -6.76 0.19
C ARG A 14 -5.65 -7.21 -1.13
N VAL A 15 -5.18 -6.26 -1.95
CA VAL A 15 -4.50 -6.58 -3.22
C VAL A 15 -3.20 -7.33 -2.96
N ALA A 16 -2.40 -6.90 -1.99
CA ALA A 16 -1.15 -7.59 -1.66
C ALA A 16 -1.36 -9.01 -1.12
N LEU A 17 -2.42 -9.21 -0.34
CA LEU A 17 -2.77 -10.51 0.24
C LEU A 17 -3.15 -11.55 -0.83
N GLN A 18 -3.72 -11.13 -1.97
CA GLN A 18 -4.02 -12.04 -3.07
C GLN A 18 -2.77 -12.75 -3.64
N ALA A 19 -1.61 -12.12 -3.52
CA ALA A 19 -0.32 -12.69 -3.92
C ALA A 19 0.41 -13.40 -2.77
N SER A 20 -0.09 -13.31 -1.54
CA SER A 20 0.48 -13.97 -0.36
C SER A 20 0.03 -15.43 -0.33
N PRO A 21 0.95 -16.39 -0.09
CA PRO A 21 0.58 -17.79 0.10
C PRO A 21 -0.07 -18.07 1.47
N PHE A 22 -0.10 -17.06 2.36
CA PHE A 22 -0.62 -17.19 3.72
C PHE A 22 -1.81 -16.27 3.98
N GLN A 23 -2.68 -16.68 4.89
CA GLN A 23 -3.74 -15.86 5.46
C GLN A 23 -3.11 -14.74 6.31
N PRO A 24 -3.82 -13.60 6.49
CA PRO A 24 -3.27 -12.45 7.19
C PRO A 24 -3.10 -12.70 8.69
N LEU A 25 -3.84 -13.64 9.28
CA LEU A 25 -3.83 -13.89 10.71
C LEU A 25 -4.28 -15.32 11.06
N TYR A 26 -3.52 -16.01 11.90
CA TYR A 26 -3.84 -17.33 12.44
C TYR A 26 -4.09 -17.25 13.96
N SER A 27 -5.36 -17.14 14.34
CA SER A 27 -5.81 -17.14 15.74
C SER A 27 -5.67 -18.53 16.39
N PRO A 28 -5.47 -18.63 17.73
CA PRO A 28 -5.45 -17.54 18.71
C PRO A 28 -4.06 -16.95 18.98
N ARG A 29 -3.01 -17.48 18.32
CA ARG A 29 -1.61 -17.20 18.68
C ARG A 29 -1.13 -15.88 18.08
N GLU A 30 -1.48 -15.63 16.83
CA GLU A 30 -1.13 -14.39 16.14
C GLU A 30 -2.10 -13.27 16.53
N LYS A 31 -1.54 -12.07 16.74
CA LYS A 31 -2.29 -10.89 17.17
C LYS A 31 -2.12 -9.70 16.22
N ILE A 32 -1.34 -9.87 15.15
CA ILE A 32 -0.96 -8.82 14.21
C ILE A 32 -1.11 -9.39 12.80
N ASN A 33 -1.77 -8.64 11.92
CA ASN A 33 -1.90 -9.03 10.53
C ASN A 33 -0.52 -9.05 9.85
N THR A 34 -0.22 -10.13 9.15
CA THR A 34 1.05 -10.34 8.45
C THR A 34 0.77 -10.58 6.97
N ILE A 35 1.50 -9.89 6.10
CA ILE A 35 1.47 -10.15 4.66
C ILE A 35 2.86 -10.62 4.27
N VAL A 36 2.94 -11.85 3.75
CA VAL A 36 4.21 -12.40 3.27
C VAL A 36 4.38 -12.02 1.80
N VAL A 37 5.57 -11.55 1.46
CA VAL A 37 5.95 -11.13 0.12
C VAL A 37 7.15 -11.93 -0.37
N ALA A 38 7.31 -12.03 -1.68
CA ALA A 38 8.32 -12.91 -2.28
C ALA A 38 9.77 -12.44 -2.11
N ASN A 39 10.01 -11.13 -1.95
CA ASN A 39 11.36 -10.56 -1.90
C ASN A 39 11.37 -9.10 -1.40
N PHE A 40 12.57 -8.53 -1.19
CA PHE A 40 12.76 -7.17 -0.69
C PHE A 40 12.19 -6.07 -1.62
N PRO A 41 12.34 -6.14 -2.97
CA PRO A 41 11.66 -5.19 -3.86
C PRO A 41 10.13 -5.19 -3.68
N ALA A 42 9.50 -6.37 -3.59
CA ALA A 42 8.06 -6.47 -3.35
C ALA A 42 7.66 -5.88 -2.00
N LEU A 43 8.47 -6.09 -0.95
CA LEU A 43 8.28 -5.45 0.35
C LEU A 43 8.34 -3.92 0.26
N GLY A 44 9.36 -3.39 -0.41
CA GLY A 44 9.53 -1.95 -0.62
C GLY A 44 8.34 -1.33 -1.36
N LYS A 45 7.87 -1.99 -2.43
CA LYS A 45 6.69 -1.56 -3.19
C LYS A 45 5.44 -1.53 -2.33
N LEU A 46 5.18 -2.61 -1.58
CA LEU A 46 4.02 -2.71 -0.70
C LEU A 46 4.03 -1.62 0.37
N ALA A 47 5.18 -1.43 1.04
CA ALA A 47 5.36 -0.39 2.03
C ALA A 47 5.14 1.01 1.43
N ALA A 48 5.62 1.26 0.21
CA ALA A 48 5.46 2.55 -0.47
C ALA A 48 3.98 2.83 -0.79
N MET A 49 3.27 1.84 -1.35
CA MET A 49 1.84 1.97 -1.65
C MET A 49 1.01 2.20 -0.39
N ARG A 50 1.32 1.50 0.70
CA ARG A 50 0.66 1.66 2.00
C ARG A 50 0.94 3.02 2.63
N PHE A 51 2.17 3.51 2.50
CA PHE A 51 2.55 4.84 2.95
C PHE A 51 1.79 5.92 2.19
N ILE A 52 1.68 5.82 0.87
CA ILE A 52 0.92 6.78 0.04
C ILE A 52 -0.57 6.77 0.41
N GLU A 53 -1.16 5.58 0.56
CA GLU A 53 -2.55 5.44 1.03
C GLU A 53 -2.71 6.11 2.40
N TRP A 54 -1.75 5.96 3.31
CA TRP A 54 -1.78 6.63 4.60
C TRP A 54 -1.66 8.15 4.48
N VAL A 55 -0.73 8.67 3.67
CA VAL A 55 -0.50 10.12 3.47
C VAL A 55 -1.76 10.81 2.93
N GLN A 56 -2.49 10.18 2.02
CA GLN A 56 -3.75 10.71 1.47
C GLN A 56 -4.81 10.95 2.56
N HIS A 57 -4.81 10.14 3.61
CA HIS A 57 -5.73 10.28 4.74
C HIS A 57 -5.14 11.10 5.91
N ASN A 58 -3.85 11.47 5.83
CA ASN A 58 -3.11 12.15 6.90
C ASN A 58 -2.23 13.29 6.34
N PRO A 59 -2.82 14.37 5.79
CA PRO A 59 -2.08 15.44 5.10
C PRO A 59 -1.13 16.26 6.00
N GLY A 60 -1.35 16.28 7.32
CA GLY A 60 -0.44 16.86 8.32
C GLY A 60 0.34 15.82 9.11
N GLY A 61 0.38 14.58 8.62
CA GLY A 61 1.00 13.46 9.31
C GLY A 61 2.51 13.65 9.48
N VAL A 62 3.00 13.44 10.70
CA VAL A 62 4.43 13.41 10.99
C VAL A 62 4.92 11.96 10.93
N ILE A 63 6.02 11.75 10.21
CA ILE A 63 6.59 10.42 9.97
C ILE A 63 8.09 10.43 10.20
N SER A 64 8.64 9.28 10.61
CA SER A 64 10.08 9.05 10.67
C SER A 64 10.46 8.07 9.55
N LEU A 65 11.39 8.50 8.70
CA LEU A 65 11.90 7.64 7.63
C LEU A 65 13.02 6.74 8.18
N PRO A 66 12.97 5.42 7.94
CA PRO A 66 14.05 4.51 8.31
C PRO A 66 15.26 4.72 7.40
N THR A 67 16.45 4.36 7.89
CA THR A 67 17.71 4.38 7.13
C THR A 67 18.31 2.97 7.01
N GLY A 68 19.17 2.76 6.01
CA GLY A 68 19.87 1.49 5.76
C GLY A 68 19.46 0.80 4.45
N LYS A 69 19.95 -0.43 4.24
CA LYS A 69 19.69 -1.22 3.01
C LYS A 69 18.26 -1.74 2.93
N THR A 70 17.71 -2.24 4.03
CA THR A 70 16.35 -2.80 4.06
C THR A 70 15.27 -1.83 3.54
N PRO A 71 15.27 -0.52 3.91
CA PRO A 71 14.31 0.43 3.36
C PRO A 71 14.66 1.00 1.98
N GLU A 72 15.77 0.62 1.35
CA GLU A 72 16.24 1.25 0.09
C GLU A 72 15.18 1.15 -1.02
N HIS A 73 14.60 -0.03 -1.22
CA HIS A 73 13.54 -0.22 -2.21
C HIS A 73 12.29 0.63 -1.91
N PHE A 74 11.92 0.79 -0.63
CA PHE A 74 10.82 1.67 -0.26
C PHE A 74 11.11 3.12 -0.68
N ILE A 75 12.32 3.61 -0.37
CA ILE A 75 12.76 4.96 -0.73
C ILE A 75 12.76 5.12 -2.25
N ASP A 76 13.29 4.15 -2.99
CA ASP A 76 13.34 4.16 -4.46
C ASP A 76 11.95 4.25 -5.07
N PHE A 77 10.98 3.46 -4.58
CA PHE A 77 9.59 3.49 -5.07
C PHE A 77 8.90 4.83 -4.81
N ILE A 78 9.11 5.41 -3.63
CA ILE A 78 8.57 6.73 -3.30
C ILE A 78 9.21 7.79 -4.21
N ALA A 79 10.54 7.79 -4.34
CA ALA A 79 11.28 8.76 -5.14
C ALA A 79 10.93 8.68 -6.63
N HIS A 80 10.86 7.48 -7.21
CA HIS A 80 10.43 7.27 -8.59
C HIS A 80 9.01 7.78 -8.84
N ARG A 81 8.09 7.58 -7.89
CA ARG A 81 6.71 8.05 -8.03
C ARG A 81 6.60 9.58 -7.98
N GLN A 82 7.49 10.26 -7.27
CA GLN A 82 7.57 11.73 -7.34
C GLN A 82 8.05 12.20 -8.71
N ASN A 83 9.03 11.52 -9.32
CA ASN A 83 9.49 11.83 -10.68
C ASN A 83 8.47 11.45 -11.77
N ALA A 84 7.60 10.47 -11.49
CA ALA A 84 6.45 10.17 -12.35
C ALA A 84 5.36 11.26 -12.26
N GLY A 85 5.30 12.05 -11.19
CA GLY A 85 4.50 13.27 -11.14
C GLY A 85 4.97 14.35 -12.11
N THR A 86 6.23 14.27 -12.56
CA THR A 86 6.82 15.10 -13.61
C THR A 86 6.69 14.48 -15.00
N LEU A 87 6.32 13.20 -15.08
CA LEU A 87 6.09 12.47 -16.33
C LEU A 87 4.62 12.06 -16.44
N HIS A 88 3.82 12.97 -16.98
CA HIS A 88 2.54 12.63 -17.60
C HIS A 88 2.78 11.73 -18.83
N GLN A 89 3.19 10.48 -18.63
CA GLN A 89 3.17 9.41 -19.62
C GLN A 89 3.61 8.09 -19.00
N MET A 90 2.63 7.29 -18.60
CA MET A 90 2.50 5.89 -19.02
C MET A 90 1.04 5.52 -18.75
N GLY A 91 0.27 5.52 -19.84
CA GLY A 91 -1.07 4.95 -19.88
C GLY A 91 -1.05 3.46 -19.52
N ASP A 92 -2.26 2.94 -19.29
CA ASP A 92 -2.58 1.58 -18.89
C ASP A 92 -2.36 1.25 -17.41
N LEU A 93 -3.30 1.71 -16.58
CA LEU A 93 -4.05 0.87 -15.64
C LEU A 93 -5.34 1.55 -15.14
N SER A 94 -5.97 2.37 -16.00
CA SER A 94 -7.31 2.94 -15.77
C SER A 94 -8.23 2.67 -16.95
N ALA A 95 -8.53 1.40 -17.19
CA ALA A 95 -9.68 0.98 -17.97
C ALA A 95 -10.34 -0.16 -17.19
N GLY A 96 -11.04 0.22 -16.12
CA GLY A 96 -11.70 -0.72 -15.22
C GLY A 96 -12.37 -0.02 -14.06
N GLU A 97 -13.61 0.40 -14.30
CA GLU A 97 -14.69 0.34 -13.30
C GLU A 97 -14.86 1.44 -12.24
N LEU A 98 -14.65 2.72 -12.54
CA LEU A 98 -15.19 3.79 -11.69
C LEU A 98 -15.75 4.98 -12.49
N ASP A 99 -16.70 4.74 -13.41
CA ASP A 99 -17.59 5.83 -13.88
C ASP A 99 -18.96 5.34 -14.39
N ALA A 100 -19.74 4.70 -13.51
CA ALA A 100 -21.14 4.34 -13.80
C ALA A 100 -22.14 4.77 -12.72
N ALA A 101 -21.78 5.75 -11.87
CA ALA A 101 -22.65 6.22 -10.79
C ALA A 101 -22.83 7.75 -10.73
N ARG A 102 -22.71 8.46 -11.86
CA ARG A 102 -23.21 9.83 -12.01
C ARG A 102 -24.05 9.95 -13.27
N GLY A 103 -25.36 10.08 -13.08
CA GLY A 103 -26.26 10.54 -14.13
C GLY A 103 -27.50 9.69 -14.35
N ALA A 104 -28.27 9.40 -13.30
CA ALA A 104 -29.69 9.13 -13.47
C ALA A 104 -30.44 10.43 -13.15
N LYS A 105 -30.75 11.20 -14.20
CA LYS A 105 -31.90 12.08 -14.23
C LYS A 105 -32.46 12.08 -15.65
#